data_AF-A0A4R0Y1Y9-F1
#
_entry.id   AF-A0A4R0Y1Y9-F1
#
_cell.length_a   1.000
_cell.length_b   1.000
_cell.length_c   1.000
_cell.angle_alpha   90.00
_cell.angle_beta   90.00
_cell.angle_gamma   90.00
#
_symmetry.space_group_name_H-M   'P 1'
#
loop_
_entity.id
_entity.type
_entity.pdbx_description
1 polymer ?
#
loop_
_entity_poly.entity_id
_entity_poly.type
_entity_poly.pdbx_seq_one_letter_code
_entity_poly.pdbx_strand_id
1 'polypeptide(L)'
;MEEDVREVRVRCTRHLAELHRLHLTLLGETRWLKRFTTEGRASVEIEIVAELMEQYLSASDAFLENMRGRMEARLGLLRRGEPLVNGRPEDAPGHGGFWLSFSRLCAVLRRAAR
;
A
#
# COMPACT_ATOMS: atom_id res chain seq x y z
N MET A 1 -26.74 -6.95 3.01
CA MET A 1 -25.78 -6.43 4.01
C MET A 1 -24.55 -7.34 4.17
N GLU A 2 -24.71 -8.60 4.60
CA GLU A 2 -23.56 -9.52 4.74
C GLU A 2 -22.96 -9.94 3.37
N GLU A 3 -23.83 -10.13 2.38
CA GLU A 3 -23.42 -10.38 0.99
C GLU A 3 -22.63 -9.19 0.39
N ASP A 4 -23.08 -7.95 0.63
CA ASP A 4 -22.40 -6.74 0.19
C ASP A 4 -21.01 -6.59 0.83
N VAL A 5 -20.90 -6.87 2.14
CA VAL A 5 -19.60 -6.86 2.86
C VAL A 5 -18.67 -7.92 2.31
N ARG A 6 -19.19 -9.13 2.02
CA ARG A 6 -18.41 -10.21 1.42
C ARG A 6 -17.92 -9.83 0.03
N GLU A 7 -18.78 -9.25 -0.80
CA GLU A 7 -18.42 -8.81 -2.15
C GLU A 7 -17.31 -7.74 -2.12
N VAL A 8 -17.44 -6.74 -1.24
CA VAL A 8 -16.40 -5.70 -1.06
C VAL A 8 -15.07 -6.33 -0.65
N ARG A 9 -15.07 -7.26 0.30
CA ARG A 9 -13.86 -7.97 0.73
C ARG A 9 -13.22 -8.74 -0.42
N VAL A 10 -14.00 -9.50 -1.18
CA VAL A 10 -13.52 -10.25 -2.34
C VAL A 10 -12.92 -9.31 -3.39
N ARG A 11 -13.59 -8.18 -3.66
CA ARG A 11 -13.09 -7.17 -4.60
C ARG A 11 -11.77 -6.57 -4.14
N CYS A 12 -11.63 -6.20 -2.87
CA CYS A 12 -10.36 -5.71 -2.31
C CYS A 12 -9.25 -6.75 -2.43
N THR A 13 -9.51 -8.02 -2.04
CA THR A 13 -8.52 -9.11 -2.15
C THR A 13 -8.08 -9.33 -3.59
N ARG A 14 -9.02 -9.31 -4.55
CA ARG A 14 -8.71 -9.44 -5.97
C ARG A 14 -7.79 -8.32 -6.47
N HIS A 15 -8.07 -7.07 -6.09
CA HIS A 15 -7.22 -5.94 -6.48
C HIS A 15 -5.82 -6.02 -5.87
N LEU A 16 -5.69 -6.48 -4.63
CA LEU A 16 -4.39 -6.70 -4.00
C LEU A 16 -3.60 -7.81 -4.69
N ALA A 17 -4.25 -8.91 -5.06
CA ALA A 17 -3.61 -9.99 -5.81
C ALA A 17 -3.13 -9.51 -7.18
N GLU A 18 -3.91 -8.67 -7.86
CA GLU A 18 -3.53 -8.11 -9.15
C GLU A 18 -2.36 -7.13 -9.03
N LEU A 19 -2.37 -6.26 -8.01
CA LEU A 19 -1.24 -5.37 -7.73
C LEU A 19 0.04 -6.17 -7.48
N HIS A 20 -0.04 -7.26 -6.71
CA HIS A 20 1.11 -8.12 -6.47
C HIS A 20 1.65 -8.74 -7.77
N ARG A 21 0.77 -9.21 -8.66
CA ARG A 21 1.18 -9.72 -9.98
C ARG A 21 1.88 -8.66 -10.80
N LEU A 22 1.34 -7.44 -10.84
CA LEU A 22 1.95 -6.33 -11.58
C LEU A 22 3.35 -5.99 -11.03
N HIS A 23 3.54 -6.00 -9.70
CA HIS A 23 4.87 -5.82 -9.11
C HIS A 23 5.84 -6.93 -9.54
N LEU A 24 5.40 -8.18 -9.60
CA LEU A 24 6.23 -9.28 -10.07
C LEU A 24 6.57 -9.17 -11.55
N THR A 25 5.62 -8.74 -12.39
CA THR A 25 5.87 -8.47 -13.81
C THR A 25 6.91 -7.37 -13.98
N LEU A 26 6.78 -6.26 -13.23
CA LEU A 26 7.74 -5.16 -13.26
C LEU A 26 9.17 -5.62 -12.91
N LEU A 27 9.30 -6.43 -11.86
CA LEU A 27 10.59 -7.03 -11.49
C LEU A 27 11.08 -8.05 -12.54
N GLY A 28 10.16 -8.75 -13.21
CA GLY A 28 10.47 -9.63 -14.33
C GLY A 28 11.13 -8.90 -15.50
N GLU A 29 10.66 -7.70 -15.85
CA GLU A 29 11.22 -6.87 -16.94
C GLU A 29 12.69 -6.53 -16.71
N THR A 30 13.11 -6.36 -15.45
CA THR A 30 14.53 -6.09 -15.13
C THR A 30 15.47 -7.20 -15.58
N ARG A 31 14.98 -8.43 -15.79
CA ARG A 31 15.81 -9.53 -16.29
C ARG A 31 16.21 -9.34 -17.74
N TRP A 32 15.35 -8.73 -18.55
CA TRP A 32 15.64 -8.42 -19.95
C TRP A 32 16.70 -7.33 -20.10
N LEU A 33 16.82 -6.45 -19.11
CA LEU A 33 17.81 -5.36 -19.11
C LEU A 33 19.25 -5.89 -19.13
N LYS A 34 19.51 -7.08 -18.61
CA LYS A 34 20.82 -7.75 -18.64
C LYS A 34 21.43 -7.86 -20.03
N ARG A 35 20.60 -7.86 -21.08
CA ARG A 35 21.07 -7.87 -22.47
C ARG A 35 22.01 -6.69 -22.75
N PHE A 36 21.73 -5.52 -22.16
CA PHE A 36 22.54 -4.32 -22.34
C PHE A 36 23.94 -4.52 -21.77
N THR A 37 24.06 -5.08 -20.57
CA THR A 37 25.37 -5.46 -20.02
C THR A 37 26.09 -6.49 -20.92
N THR A 38 25.40 -7.53 -21.39
CA THR A 38 26.05 -8.55 -22.25
C THR A 38 26.50 -8.01 -23.60
N GLU A 39 25.89 -6.92 -24.08
CA GLU A 39 26.24 -6.22 -25.32
C GLU A 39 27.24 -5.07 -25.09
N GLY A 40 27.86 -4.98 -23.90
CA GLY A 40 28.87 -3.96 -23.57
C GLY A 40 28.29 -2.58 -23.23
N ARG A 41 26.98 -2.47 -23.00
CA ARG A 41 26.24 -1.24 -22.70
C ARG A 41 25.76 -1.20 -21.24
N ALA A 42 26.63 -1.58 -20.30
CA ALA A 42 26.27 -1.68 -18.88
C ALA A 42 25.76 -0.36 -18.27
N SER A 43 26.26 0.80 -18.72
CA SER A 43 25.79 2.11 -18.24
C SER A 43 24.31 2.33 -18.54
N VAL A 44 23.83 1.88 -19.71
CA VAL A 44 22.41 1.98 -20.09
C VAL A 44 21.52 1.15 -19.18
N GLU A 45 21.96 -0.06 -18.80
CA GLU A 45 21.22 -0.88 -17.82
C GLU A 45 21.14 -0.18 -16.47
N ILE A 46 22.25 0.38 -15.99
CA ILE A 46 22.31 1.10 -14.71
C ILE A 46 21.37 2.30 -14.71
N GLU A 47 21.38 3.11 -15.77
CA GLU A 47 20.51 4.28 -15.93
C GLU A 47 19.03 3.87 -15.88
N ILE A 48 18.62 2.88 -16.67
CA ILE A 48 17.23 2.41 -16.71
C ILE A 48 16.79 1.86 -15.35
N VAL A 49 17.64 1.08 -14.69
CA VAL A 49 17.34 0.51 -13.36
C VAL A 49 17.25 1.62 -12.31
N ALA A 50 18.11 2.63 -12.36
CA ALA A 50 18.05 3.79 -11.47
C ALA A 50 16.73 4.56 -11.64
N GLU A 51 16.38 4.90 -12.88
CA GLU A 51 15.11 5.58 -13.18
C GLU A 51 13.90 4.78 -12.71
N LEU A 52 13.91 3.45 -12.94
CA LEU A 52 12.84 2.56 -12.49
C LEU A 52 12.70 2.59 -10.96
N MET A 53 13.82 2.51 -10.22
CA MET A 53 13.80 2.57 -8.76
C MET A 53 13.23 3.90 -8.27
N GLU A 54 13.68 5.02 -8.83
CA GLU A 54 13.21 6.35 -8.44
C GLU A 54 11.70 6.51 -8.70
N GLN A 55 11.23 6.11 -9.88
CA GLN A 55 9.81 6.18 -10.23
C GLN A 55 8.95 5.27 -9.34
N TYR A 56 9.40 4.04 -9.08
CA TYR A 56 8.67 3.10 -8.24
C TYR A 56 8.59 3.59 -6.78
N LEU A 57 9.70 4.11 -6.24
CA LEU A 57 9.74 4.66 -4.89
C LEU A 57 8.81 5.88 -4.76
N SER A 58 8.88 6.82 -5.72
CA SER A 58 8.02 8.00 -5.77
C SER A 58 6.53 7.64 -5.85
N ALA A 59 6.16 6.70 -6.73
CA ALA A 59 4.78 6.24 -6.86
C ALA A 59 4.29 5.53 -5.58
N SER A 60 5.15 4.73 -4.95
CA SER A 60 4.83 4.02 -3.71
C SER A 60 4.62 4.98 -2.55
N ASP A 61 5.48 6.00 -2.40
CA ASP A 61 5.36 7.02 -1.36
C ASP A 61 4.05 7.82 -1.52
N ALA A 62 3.80 8.33 -2.73
CA ALA A 62 2.57 9.04 -3.04
C ALA A 62 1.31 8.20 -2.75
N PHE A 63 1.34 6.90 -3.07
CA PHE A 63 0.24 5.99 -2.75
C PHE A 63 0.04 5.84 -1.24
N LEU A 64 1.11 5.61 -0.47
CA LEU A 64 1.03 5.42 0.97
C LEU A 64 0.54 6.68 1.70
N GLU A 65 0.98 7.87 1.28
CA GLU A 65 0.47 9.14 1.80
C GLU A 65 -1.02 9.35 1.50
N ASN A 66 -1.45 9.03 0.26
CA ASN A 66 -2.86 9.06 -0.11
C ASN A 66 -3.69 8.07 0.72
N MET A 67 -3.17 6.87 0.97
CA MET A 67 -3.80 5.89 1.84
C MET A 67 -3.92 6.44 3.27
N ARG A 68 -2.85 7.02 3.82
CA ARG A 68 -2.85 7.63 5.15
C ARG A 68 -3.95 8.68 5.26
N GLY A 69 -4.00 9.64 4.33
CA GLY A 69 -5.01 10.71 4.35
C GLY A 69 -6.45 10.19 4.28
N ARG A 70 -6.72 9.19 3.42
CA ARG A 70 -8.07 8.59 3.30
C ARG A 70 -8.49 7.83 4.55
N MET A 71 -7.56 7.14 5.21
CA MET A 71 -7.84 6.42 6.47
C MET A 71 -7.94 7.38 7.66
N GLU A 72 -7.13 8.44 7.68
CA GLU A 72 -7.19 9.51 8.67
C GLU A 72 -8.57 10.19 8.68
N ALA A 73 -9.15 10.44 7.50
CA ALA A 73 -10.51 10.98 7.39
C ALA A 73 -11.59 10.08 8.03
N ARG A 74 -11.32 8.78 8.23
CA ARG A 74 -12.24 7.85 8.90
C ARG A 74 -12.10 7.86 10.42
N LEU A 75 -11.04 8.45 10.97
CA LEU A 75 -10.82 8.53 12.41
C LEU A 75 -11.94 9.24 13.15
N GLY A 76 -12.62 10.21 12.52
CA GLY A 76 -13.75 10.90 13.15
C GLY A 76 -14.88 9.95 13.54
N LEU A 77 -15.22 8.99 12.67
CA LEU A 77 -16.24 7.96 12.93
C LEU A 77 -15.76 6.96 13.99
N LEU A 78 -14.50 6.56 13.89
CA LEU A 78 -13.90 5.58 14.80
C LEU A 78 -13.76 6.13 16.22
N ARG A 79 -13.32 7.38 16.38
CA ARG A 79 -13.21 8.05 17.69
C ARG A 79 -14.56 8.22 18.39
N ARG A 80 -15.66 8.33 17.62
CA ARG A 80 -17.01 8.35 18.17
C ARG A 80 -17.52 6.95 18.54
N GLY A 81 -16.81 5.91 18.12
CA GLY A 81 -17.12 4.54 18.47
C GLY A 81 -18.40 4.04 17.84
N GLU A 82 -18.75 4.51 16.65
CA GLU A 82 -19.97 4.09 15.96
C GLU A 82 -19.73 2.73 15.25
N PRO A 83 -20.57 1.70 15.51
CA PRO A 83 -21.67 1.64 16.47
C PRO A 83 -21.18 1.44 17.93
N LEU A 84 -21.82 2.16 18.87
CA LEU A 84 -21.49 2.08 20.30
C LEU A 84 -22.00 0.75 20.87
N VAL A 85 -21.09 -0.11 21.33
CA VAL A 85 -21.45 -1.44 21.86
C VAL A 85 -21.51 -1.47 23.39
N ASN A 86 -20.68 -0.68 24.11
CA ASN A 86 -20.66 -0.65 25.59
C ASN A 86 -20.57 0.78 26.17
N GLY A 87 -21.03 1.79 25.43
CA GLY A 87 -20.98 3.19 25.87
C GLY A 87 -19.59 3.82 25.87
N ARG A 88 -18.54 3.07 25.52
CA ARG A 88 -17.18 3.57 25.28
C ARG A 88 -16.79 3.41 23.81
N PRO A 89 -16.14 4.41 23.19
CA PRO A 89 -15.76 4.32 21.79
C PRO A 89 -14.78 3.21 21.43
N GLU A 90 -13.86 2.90 22.34
CA GLU A 90 -12.84 1.86 22.17
C GLU A 90 -13.41 0.44 22.09
N ASP A 91 -14.62 0.25 22.62
CA ASP A 91 -15.33 -1.03 22.62
C ASP A 91 -16.06 -1.30 21.30
N ALA A 92 -16.04 -0.35 20.35
CA ALA A 92 -16.62 -0.52 19.03
C ALA A 92 -15.90 -1.66 18.27
N PRO A 93 -16.65 -2.63 17.70
CA PRO A 93 -16.06 -3.77 16.99
C PRO A 93 -15.08 -3.35 15.89
N GLY A 94 -13.86 -3.89 15.94
CA GLY A 94 -12.81 -3.63 14.95
C GLY A 94 -12.00 -2.33 15.17
N HIS A 95 -12.36 -1.50 16.15
CA HIS A 95 -11.67 -0.24 16.46
C HIS A 95 -10.18 -0.44 16.75
N GLY A 96 -9.82 -1.40 17.62
CA GLY A 96 -8.43 -1.71 17.95
C GLY A 96 -7.61 -2.21 16.75
N GLY A 97 -8.20 -3.06 15.90
CA GLY A 97 -7.55 -3.59 14.70
C GLY A 97 -7.23 -2.51 13.67
N PHE A 98 -8.15 -1.55 13.50
CA PHE A 98 -7.92 -0.38 12.65
C PHE A 98 -6.75 0.47 13.18
N TRP A 99 -6.78 0.86 14.46
CA TRP A 99 -5.76 1.75 15.04
C TRP A 99 -4.36 1.15 14.97
N LEU A 100 -4.24 -0.15 15.24
CA LEU A 100 -2.97 -0.86 15.09
C LEU A 100 -2.45 -0.78 13.66
N SER A 101 -3.31 -1.05 12.68
CA SER A 101 -2.93 -1.06 11.26
C SER A 101 -2.59 0.35 10.75
N PHE A 102 -3.37 1.36 11.15
CA PHE A 102 -3.11 2.76 10.83
C PHE A 102 -1.79 3.26 11.47
N SER A 103 -1.52 2.87 12.71
CA SER A 103 -0.27 3.21 13.40
C SER A 103 0.95 2.60 12.70
N ARG A 104 0.82 1.37 12.17
CA ARG A 104 1.85 0.72 11.35
C ARG A 104 2.10 1.47 10.04
N LEU A 105 1.05 1.89 9.33
CA LEU A 105 1.18 2.72 8.13
C LEU A 105 1.96 4.01 8.42
N CYS A 106 1.61 4.72 9.50
CA CYS A 106 2.32 5.93 9.90
C CYS A 106 3.79 5.66 10.25
N ALA A 107 4.08 4.50 10.86
CA ALA A 107 5.46 4.11 11.17
C ALA A 107 6.28 3.82 9.91
N VAL A 108 5.67 3.20 8.88
CA VAL A 108 6.30 2.98 7.57
C VAL A 108 6.65 4.30 6.90
N LEU A 109 5.70 5.23 6.80
CA LEU A 109 5.93 6.55 6.21
C LEU A 109 7.03 7.34 6.93
N ARG A 110 7.02 7.33 8.27
CA ARG A 110 8.10 7.95 9.07
C ARG A 110 9.48 7.34 8.84
N ARG A 111 9.56 6.05 8.49
CA ARG A 111 10.82 5.39 8.17
C ARG A 111 11.27 5.73 6.75
N ALA A 112 10.34 5.86 5.81
CA ALA A 112 10.63 6.22 4.42
C ALA A 112 11.10 7.69 4.26
N ALA A 113 10.64 8.58 5.13
CA ALA A 113 11.03 10.00 5.13
C ALA A 113 12.40 10.30 5.80
N ARG A 114 13.15 9.28 6.24
CA ARG A 114 14.47 9.40 6.87
C ARG A 114 15.55 8.94 5.93
#